data_AF-A0A3M9LMF8-F1
#
_entry.id   AF-A0A3M9LMF8-F1
#
_cell.length_a   1.000
_cell.length_b   1.000
_cell.length_c   1.000
_cell.angle_alpha   90.00
_cell.angle_beta   90.00
_cell.angle_gamma   90.00
#
_symmetry.space_group_name_H-M   'P 1'
#
loop_
_entity.id
_entity.type
_entity.pdbx_description
1 polymer ?
#
loop_
_entity_poly.entity_id
_entity_poly.type
_entity_poly.pdbx_seq_one_letter_code
_entity_poly.pdbx_strand_id
1 'polypeptide(L)'
;MLYEAEVTINLKAGMLDPEGTTIKRALGHLGYNAESVKSTKRYVIELKAESEENARDLVDQMCQKLIANPIIHDYSIDLREIE
;
A
#
# COMPACT_ATOMS: atom_id res chain seq x y z
N MET A 1 -11.29 15.61 -14.49
CA MET A 1 -11.13 14.18 -14.80
C MET A 1 -11.27 13.41 -13.50
N LEU A 2 -11.77 12.18 -13.57
CA LEU A 2 -11.93 11.24 -12.48
C LEU A 2 -10.79 10.23 -12.56
N TYR A 3 -10.11 10.04 -11.43
CA TYR A 3 -8.99 9.13 -11.29
C TYR A 3 -9.28 8.10 -10.21
N GLU A 4 -8.73 6.91 -10.40
CA GLU A 4 -8.62 5.90 -9.36
C GLU A 4 -7.14 5.75 -8.99
N ALA A 5 -6.86 5.87 -7.69
CA ALA A 5 -5.54 5.69 -7.12
C ALA A 5 -5.51 4.42 -6.26
N GLU A 6 -4.59 3.51 -6.57
CA GLU A 6 -4.25 2.39 -5.70
C GLU A 6 -3.02 2.74 -4.86
N VAL A 7 -3.24 2.93 -3.56
CA VAL A 7 -2.18 3.17 -2.58
C VAL A 7 -1.86 1.88 -1.85
N THR A 8 -0.64 1.38 -2.01
CA THR A 8 -0.15 0.21 -1.25
C THR A 8 0.78 0.66 -0.14
N ILE A 9 0.39 0.39 1.11
CA ILE A 9 1.18 0.65 2.32
C ILE A 9 1.96 -0.61 2.69
N ASN A 10 3.26 -0.45 2.90
CA ASN A 10 4.19 -1.48 3.35
C ASN A 10 4.89 -1.04 4.63
N LEU A 11 5.30 -2.00 5.46
CA LEU A 11 6.27 -1.71 6.52
C LEU A 11 7.66 -1.42 5.93
N LYS A 12 8.35 -0.43 6.51
CA LYS A 12 9.73 -0.10 6.16
C LYS A 12 10.67 -1.29 6.36
N ALA A 13 11.76 -1.32 5.59
CA ALA A 13 12.79 -2.34 5.74
C ALA A 13 13.32 -2.42 7.19
N GLY A 14 13.41 -3.64 7.74
CA GLY A 14 13.84 -3.89 9.11
C GLY A 14 12.73 -3.83 10.16
N MET A 15 11.53 -3.39 9.81
CA MET A 15 10.36 -3.50 10.68
C MET A 15 9.85 -4.94 10.73
N LEU A 16 9.44 -5.39 11.92
CA LEU A 16 8.83 -6.70 12.09
C LEU A 16 7.42 -6.67 11.50
N ASP A 17 7.09 -7.67 10.68
CA ASP A 17 5.75 -7.98 10.20
C ASP A 17 5.23 -9.25 10.90
N PRO A 18 4.51 -9.13 12.04
CA PRO A 18 4.00 -10.28 12.78
C PRO A 18 2.96 -11.09 11.98
N GLU A 19 2.18 -10.42 11.14
CA GLU A 19 1.13 -11.05 10.34
C GLU A 19 1.76 -11.94 9.25
N GLY A 20 2.66 -11.37 8.43
CA GLY A 20 3.39 -12.12 7.41
C GLY A 20 4.17 -13.29 8.02
N THR A 21 4.80 -13.08 9.18
CA THR A 21 5.48 -14.16 9.92
C THR A 21 4.53 -15.28 10.33
N THR A 22 3.35 -14.95 10.82
CA THR A 22 2.33 -15.93 11.25
C THR A 22 1.80 -16.72 10.07
N ILE A 23 1.48 -16.05 8.96
CA ILE A 23 1.00 -16.69 7.73
C ILE A 23 2.07 -17.60 7.13
N LYS A 24 3.34 -17.18 7.07
CA LYS A 24 4.44 -18.03 6.59
C LYS A 24 4.52 -19.35 7.37
N ARG A 25 4.40 -19.30 8.71
CA ARG A 25 4.41 -20.50 9.56
C ARG A 25 3.20 -21.40 9.29
N ALA A 26 2.02 -20.81 9.17
CA ALA A 26 0.79 -21.55 8.85
C ALA A 26 0.89 -22.26 7.50
N LEU A 27 1.43 -21.59 6.47
CA LEU A 27 1.70 -22.20 5.16
C LEU A 27 2.65 -23.41 5.28
N GLY A 28 3.72 -23.28 6.07
CA GLY A 28 4.66 -24.39 6.32
C GLY A 28 3.98 -25.60 6.96
N HIS A 29 3.07 -25.40 7.93
CA HIS A 29 2.30 -26.49 8.53
C HIS A 29 1.38 -27.20 7.53
N LEU A 30 0.94 -26.50 6.48
CA LEU A 30 0.14 -27.06 5.38
C LEU A 30 1.00 -27.70 4.27
N GLY A 31 2.33 -27.71 4.41
CA GLY A 31 3.26 -28.27 3.43
C GLY A 31 3.71 -27.30 2.34
N TYR A 32 3.35 -26.00 2.43
CA TYR A 32 3.79 -24.97 1.50
C TYR A 32 5.01 -24.21 2.07
N ASN A 33 6.17 -24.41 1.47
CA ASN A 33 7.42 -23.77 1.90
C ASN A 33 7.63 -22.43 1.18
N ALA A 34 6.90 -21.41 1.60
CA ALA A 34 7.12 -20.04 1.12
C ALA A 34 8.41 -19.45 1.71
N GLU A 35 9.28 -18.92 0.86
CA GLU A 35 10.53 -18.26 1.28
C GLU A 35 10.27 -17.01 2.15
N SER A 36 9.26 -16.21 1.78
CA SER A 36 8.84 -15.04 2.53
C SER A 36 7.35 -14.76 2.34
N VAL A 37 6.74 -14.10 3.32
CA VAL A 37 5.38 -13.56 3.24
C VAL A 37 5.44 -12.16 3.83
N LYS A 38 4.81 -11.20 3.15
CA LYS A 38 4.65 -9.82 3.62
C LYS A 38 3.18 -9.48 3.65
N SER A 39 2.72 -8.90 4.75
CA SER A 39 1.43 -8.25 4.84
C SER A 39 1.55 -6.81 4.32
N THR A 40 0.56 -6.38 3.52
CA THR A 40 0.50 -5.03 2.96
C THR A 40 -0.95 -4.57 3.02
N LYS A 41 -1.16 -3.25 3.03
CA LYS A 41 -2.51 -2.68 3.06
C LYS A 41 -2.75 -1.86 1.81
N ARG A 42 -3.82 -2.15 1.08
CA ARG A 42 -4.20 -1.41 -0.12
C ARG A 42 -5.41 -0.53 0.14
N TYR A 43 -5.34 0.72 -0.30
CA TYR A 43 -6.46 1.65 -0.39
C TYR A 43 -6.73 1.94 -1.87
N VAL A 44 -8.00 1.86 -2.28
CA VAL A 44 -8.44 2.28 -3.61
C VAL A 44 -9.24 3.56 -3.41
N ILE A 45 -8.82 4.64 -4.06
CA ILE A 45 -9.33 5.99 -3.84
C ILE A 45 -9.77 6.57 -5.18
N GLU A 46 -11.04 6.88 -5.31
CA GLU A 46 -11.53 7.67 -6.45
C GLU A 46 -11.50 9.16 -6.09
N LEU A 47 -10.95 9.98 -6.98
CA LEU A 47 -10.88 11.43 -6.80
C LEU A 47 -11.01 12.18 -8.12
N LYS A 48 -11.62 13.36 -8.07
CA LYS A 48 -11.61 14.31 -9.18
C LYS A 48 -10.37 15.19 -9.09
N ALA A 49 -9.69 15.38 -10.21
CA ALA A 49 -8.54 16.27 -10.32
C ALA A 49 -8.48 16.94 -11.70
N GLU A 50 -7.68 18.01 -11.78
CA GLU A 50 -7.49 18.80 -13.01
C GLU A 50 -6.52 18.12 -13.99
N SER A 51 -5.61 17.30 -13.49
CA SER A 51 -4.61 16.55 -14.26
C SER A 51 -4.13 15.33 -13.46
N GLU A 52 -3.41 14.41 -14.12
CA GLU A 52 -2.80 13.25 -13.48
C GLU A 52 -1.78 13.67 -12.41
N GLU A 53 -0.98 14.71 -12.70
CA GLU A 53 -0.02 15.29 -11.74
C GLU A 53 -0.73 15.83 -10.50
N ASN A 54 -1.82 16.59 -10.70
CA ASN A 54 -2.62 17.12 -9.59
C ASN A 54 -3.27 15.99 -8.77
N ALA A 55 -3.79 14.94 -9.41
CA ALA A 55 -4.33 13.77 -8.72
C ALA A 55 -3.25 13.07 -7.89
N ARG A 56 -2.06 12.86 -8.45
CA ARG A 56 -0.93 12.24 -7.76
C ARG A 56 -0.51 13.06 -6.53
N ASP A 57 -0.41 14.37 -6.66
CA ASP A 57 -0.07 15.27 -5.54
C ASP A 57 -1.12 15.25 -4.43
N LEU A 58 -2.41 15.21 -4.79
CA LEU A 58 -3.51 15.11 -3.81
C LEU A 58 -3.44 13.80 -3.03
N VAL A 59 -3.26 12.67 -3.73
CA VAL A 59 -3.14 11.35 -3.08
C VAL A 59 -1.88 11.28 -2.22
N ASP A 60 -0.75 11.81 -2.69
CA ASP A 60 0.48 11.86 -1.91
C ASP A 60 0.29 12.65 -0.60
N GLN A 61 -0.39 13.80 -0.66
CA GLN A 61 -0.73 14.55 0.54
C GLN A 61 -1.66 13.78 1.49
N MET A 62 -2.63 13.03 0.97
CA MET A 62 -3.49 12.16 1.80
C MET A 62 -2.64 11.09 2.50
N CYS A 63 -1.67 10.50 1.80
CA CYS A 63 -0.73 9.53 2.35
C CYS A 63 0.11 10.12 3.48
N GLN A 64 0.76 11.26 3.24
CA GLN A 64 1.63 11.91 4.21
C GLN A 64 0.88 12.42 5.44
N LYS A 65 -0.34 12.93 5.28
CA LYS A 65 -1.09 13.56 6.37
C LYS A 65 -1.87 12.56 7.23
N LEU A 66 -2.26 11.41 6.69
CA LEU A 66 -3.18 10.50 7.38
C LEU A 66 -2.91 9.01 7.16
N ILE A 67 -2.76 8.57 5.90
CA ILE A 67 -2.84 7.13 5.59
C ILE A 67 -1.56 6.39 6.00
N ALA A 68 -0.40 6.99 5.77
CA ALA A 68 0.90 6.40 6.08
C ALA A 68 1.47 6.99 7.38
N ASN A 69 2.06 6.13 8.22
CA ASN A 69 2.88 6.60 9.33
C ASN A 69 4.32 6.71 8.81
N PRO A 70 4.92 7.92 8.72
CA PRO A 70 6.22 8.11 8.08
C PRO A 70 7.37 7.43 8.82
N ILE A 71 7.19 7.06 10.09
CA ILE A 71 8.23 6.38 10.88
C ILE A 71 8.35 4.92 10.48
N ILE A 72 7.23 4.24 10.19
CA ILE A 72 7.18 2.79 10.04
C ILE A 72 6.68 2.30 8.68
N HIS A 73 6.07 3.16 7.86
CA HIS A 73 5.50 2.79 6.58
C HIS A 73 6.24 3.44 5.39
N ASP A 74 6.37 2.66 4.34
CA ASP A 74 6.57 3.12 2.96
C ASP A 74 5.26 2.96 2.19
N TYR A 75 5.07 3.70 1.10
CA TYR A 75 3.91 3.51 0.23
C TYR A 75 4.23 3.73 -1.24
N SER A 76 3.43 3.12 -2.10
CA SER A 76 3.43 3.35 -3.55
C SER A 76 2.04 3.78 -4.00
N ILE A 77 1.99 4.64 -5.01
CA ILE A 77 0.76 5.12 -5.64
C ILE A 77 0.78 4.68 -7.09
N ASP A 78 -0.18 3.86 -7.49
CA ASP A 78 -0.55 3.64 -8.89
C ASP A 78 -1.81 4.46 -9.18
N LEU A 79 -1.87 5.09 -10.35
CA LEU A 79 -2.92 6.05 -10.68
C LEU A 79 -3.37 5.83 -12.12
N ARG A 80 -4.69 5.81 -12.33
CA ARG A 80 -5.29 5.75 -13.66
C ARG A 80 -6.48 6.69 -13.78
N GLU A 81 -6.62 7.30 -14.95
CA GLU A 81 -7.85 8.00 -15.32
C GLU A 81 -8.95 6.99 -15.62
N ILE A 82 -10.14 7.22 -15.09
CA ILE A 82 -11.30 6.34 -15.28
C ILE A 82 -12.50 7.04 -15.93
N GLU A 83 -12.55 8.40 -15.93
CA GLU A 83 -13.56 9.19 -16.66
C GLU A 83 -13.20 10.67 -16.87
#